data_AF-G3YHL7-F1
#
_entry.id   AF-G3YHL7-F1
#
_cell.length_a   1.000
_cell.length_b   1.000
_cell.length_c   1.000
_cell.angle_alpha   90.00
_cell.angle_beta   90.00
_cell.angle_gamma   90.00
#
_symmetry.space_group_name_H-M   'P 1'
#
loop_
_entity.id
_entity.type
_entity.pdbx_description
1 polymer ?
#
loop_
_entity_poly.entity_id
_entity_poly.type
_entity_poly.pdbx_seq_one_letter_code
_entity_poly.pdbx_strand_id
1 'polypeptide(L)'
;LAHTGALPYEFKESILGIAISHAAHATSVVVLYHLACTIFPGTQGRKLAFIASCLHIISPAGLFLSAPCTESTYSLLSFTGTLLFAQSFGARGISTSIKDSFLVLAGILYGLSTAVRGNGLLNGILLLEEACRVLYSLTQAFSFAKLRRLVAVGCGGICTGVGFVLPQYVAYQQFCSTHTATNEDSSREWCHRTLPSIYSFVQDHYWDNGFLRYWTLSNVPLFALASPMLAILVCSAFWTLEFPNGKLTGRLLRSLAAPQITLAVMVFFCNHVQIITRLASGYPVWY
;
A
#
# COMPACT_ATOMS: atom_id res chain seq x y z
N LEU A 1 17.23 -38.99 -32.32
CA LEU A 1 16.42 -38.67 -31.14
C LEU A 1 16.44 -37.17 -30.96
N ALA A 2 15.27 -36.53 -31.05
CA ALA A 2 15.13 -35.08 -31.00
C ALA A 2 15.39 -34.55 -29.58
N HIS A 3 16.45 -33.75 -29.40
CA HIS A 3 16.54 -32.81 -28.29
C HIS A 3 15.52 -31.70 -28.56
N THR A 4 14.29 -31.89 -28.07
CA THR A 4 13.33 -30.80 -27.99
C THR A 4 13.91 -29.73 -27.06
N GLY A 5 14.09 -28.53 -27.61
CA GLY A 5 14.57 -27.34 -26.91
C GLY A 5 13.60 -26.86 -25.84
N ALA A 6 13.48 -27.63 -24.75
CA ALA A 6 12.75 -27.20 -23.58
C ALA A 6 13.59 -26.10 -22.89
N LEU A 7 13.11 -24.87 -22.97
CA LEU A 7 13.63 -23.76 -22.17
C LEU A 7 13.69 -24.18 -20.69
N PRO A 8 14.79 -23.86 -19.96
CA PRO A 8 14.92 -24.20 -18.54
C PRO A 8 13.72 -23.70 -17.73
N TYR A 9 13.30 -24.46 -16.72
CA TYR A 9 12.16 -24.11 -15.86
C TYR A 9 12.31 -22.72 -15.22
N GLU A 10 13.50 -22.40 -14.72
CA GLU A 10 13.84 -21.10 -14.11
C GLU A 10 13.68 -19.93 -15.11
N PHE A 11 13.98 -20.16 -16.39
CA PHE A 11 13.78 -19.16 -17.43
C PHE A 11 12.30 -18.88 -17.67
N LYS A 12 11.44 -19.92 -17.59
CA LYS A 12 9.99 -19.77 -17.73
C LYS A 12 9.39 -19.00 -16.55
N GLU A 13 9.84 -19.27 -15.32
CA GLU A 13 9.40 -18.53 -14.13
C GLU A 13 9.80 -17.05 -14.21
N SER A 14 11.02 -16.77 -14.65
CA SER A 14 11.52 -15.41 -14.82
C SER A 14 10.70 -14.63 -15.87
N ILE A 15 10.43 -15.23 -17.03
CA ILE A 15 9.57 -14.62 -18.05
C ILE A 15 8.16 -14.37 -17.53
N LEU A 16 7.58 -15.33 -16.82
CA LEU A 16 6.24 -15.19 -16.25
C LEU A 16 6.21 -14.04 -15.23
N GLY A 17 7.20 -13.93 -14.36
CA GLY A 17 7.33 -12.84 -13.39
C GLY A 17 7.49 -11.47 -14.05
N ILE A 18 8.28 -11.37 -15.13
CA ILE A 18 8.42 -10.16 -15.95
C ILE A 18 7.07 -9.80 -16.58
N ALA A 19 6.39 -10.77 -17.19
CA ALA A 19 5.10 -10.55 -17.85
C ALA A 19 4.01 -10.08 -16.87
N ILE A 20 3.93 -10.71 -15.69
CA ILE A 20 3.02 -10.30 -14.62
C ILE A 20 3.34 -8.87 -14.17
N SER A 21 4.63 -8.54 -14.01
CA SER A 21 5.05 -7.22 -13.53
C SER A 21 4.71 -6.11 -14.53
N HIS A 22 4.96 -6.33 -15.82
CA HIS A 22 4.57 -5.38 -16.87
C HIS A 22 3.06 -5.26 -17.02
N ALA A 23 2.31 -6.36 -16.95
CA ALA A 23 0.85 -6.31 -17.01
C ALA A 23 0.27 -5.55 -15.81
N ALA A 24 0.82 -5.78 -14.62
CA ALA A 24 0.41 -5.09 -13.40
C ALA A 24 0.74 -3.59 -13.47
N HIS A 25 1.95 -3.24 -13.91
CA HIS A 25 2.37 -1.84 -14.08
C HIS A 25 1.55 -1.11 -15.15
N ALA A 26 1.34 -1.71 -16.32
CA ALA A 26 0.51 -1.12 -17.36
C ALA A 26 -0.92 -0.87 -16.87
N THR A 27 -1.48 -1.81 -16.12
CA THR A 27 -2.82 -1.67 -15.55
C THR A 27 -2.85 -0.61 -14.44
N SER A 28 -1.82 -0.54 -13.57
CA SER A 28 -1.75 0.46 -12.50
C SER A 28 -1.69 1.89 -13.06
N VAL A 29 -1.03 2.11 -14.19
CA VAL A 29 -1.01 3.40 -14.91
C VAL A 29 -2.42 3.83 -15.33
N VAL A 30 -3.22 2.90 -15.87
CA VAL A 30 -4.61 3.16 -16.29
C VAL A 30 -5.48 3.44 -15.07
N VAL A 31 -5.33 2.68 -14.00
CA VAL A 31 -6.07 2.88 -12.75
C VAL A 31 -5.73 4.24 -12.12
N LEU A 32 -4.46 4.65 -12.12
CA LEU A 32 -4.02 5.96 -11.64
C LEU A 32 -4.67 7.10 -12.44
N TYR A 33 -4.73 6.97 -13.77
CA TYR A 33 -5.43 7.93 -14.63
C TYR A 33 -6.90 8.11 -14.21
N HIS A 34 -7.62 7.00 -14.01
CA HIS A 34 -9.01 7.02 -13.59
C HIS A 34 -9.20 7.56 -12.17
N LEU A 35 -8.27 7.26 -11.26
CA LEU A 35 -8.27 7.78 -9.89
C LEU A 35 -8.11 9.30 -9.91
N ALA A 36 -7.13 9.82 -10.64
CA ALA A 36 -6.91 11.26 -10.77
C ALA A 36 -8.12 11.96 -11.40
N CYS A 37 -8.75 11.39 -12.43
CA CYS A 37 -9.99 11.91 -13.01
C CYS A 37 -11.18 11.90 -12.04
N THR A 38 -11.21 10.94 -11.10
CA THR A 38 -12.25 10.85 -10.08
C THR A 38 -12.08 11.93 -9.00
N ILE A 39 -10.83 12.23 -8.61
CA ILE A 39 -10.51 13.24 -7.60
C ILE A 39 -10.65 14.66 -8.18
N PHE A 40 -10.13 14.87 -9.39
CA PHE A 40 -10.15 16.12 -10.13
C PHE A 40 -11.00 15.99 -11.40
N PRO A 41 -12.31 16.26 -11.34
CA PRO A 41 -13.16 16.22 -12.52
C PRO A 41 -12.89 17.40 -13.46
N GLY A 42 -13.13 17.20 -14.76
CA GLY A 42 -13.05 18.24 -15.79
C GLY A 42 -11.81 18.15 -16.69
N THR A 43 -11.58 19.18 -17.51
CA THR A 43 -10.51 19.18 -18.52
C THR A 43 -9.12 19.32 -17.89
N GLN A 44 -8.97 20.18 -16.88
CA GLN A 44 -7.70 20.35 -16.16
C GLN A 44 -7.31 19.08 -15.39
N GLY A 45 -8.28 18.42 -14.76
CA GLY A 45 -8.04 17.15 -14.08
C GLY A 45 -7.65 16.01 -15.01
N ARG A 46 -8.18 15.95 -16.24
CA ARG A 46 -7.72 14.99 -17.27
C ARG A 46 -6.26 15.24 -17.69
N LYS A 47 -5.84 16.50 -17.81
CA LYS A 47 -4.43 16.84 -18.08
C LYS A 47 -3.53 16.38 -16.93
N LEU A 48 -3.94 16.66 -15.69
CA LEU A 48 -3.23 16.20 -14.50
C LEU A 48 -3.14 14.68 -14.44
N ALA A 49 -4.25 13.97 -14.69
CA ALA A 49 -4.30 12.52 -14.71
C ALA A 49 -3.35 11.92 -15.76
N PHE A 50 -3.27 12.52 -16.95
CA PHE A 50 -2.32 12.10 -17.98
C PHE A 50 -0.87 12.30 -17.52
N ILE A 51 -0.54 13.46 -16.95
CA ILE A 51 0.80 13.75 -16.41
C ILE A 51 1.15 12.76 -15.30
N ALA A 52 0.24 12.51 -14.36
CA ALA A 52 0.43 11.56 -13.26
C ALA A 52 0.71 10.13 -13.78
N SER A 53 -0.03 9.69 -14.79
CA SER A 53 0.21 8.40 -15.47
C SER A 53 1.58 8.35 -16.16
N CYS A 54 2.00 9.42 -16.85
CA CYS A 54 3.34 9.49 -17.43
C CYS A 54 4.43 9.43 -16.36
N LEU A 55 4.27 10.16 -15.26
CA LEU A 55 5.19 10.14 -14.12
C LEU A 55 5.26 8.76 -13.46
N HIS A 56 4.16 8.00 -13.42
CA HIS A 56 4.17 6.62 -12.93
C HIS A 56 4.97 5.67 -13.83
N ILE A 57 4.91 5.87 -15.16
CA ILE A 57 5.71 5.10 -16.13
C ILE A 57 7.21 5.35 -15.91
N ILE A 58 7.61 6.61 -15.77
CA ILE A 58 9.04 7.01 -15.63
C ILE A 58 9.49 7.16 -14.18
N SER A 59 8.74 6.62 -13.22
CA SER A 59 9.01 6.81 -11.80
C SER A 59 10.38 6.23 -11.41
N PRO A 60 11.02 6.73 -10.33
CA PRO A 60 12.31 6.21 -9.86
C PRO A 60 12.30 4.71 -9.50
N ALA A 61 11.12 4.12 -9.32
CA ALA A 61 10.92 2.69 -9.11
C ALA A 61 11.00 1.85 -10.40
N GLY A 62 11.24 2.44 -11.58
CA GLY A 62 11.07 1.82 -12.89
C GLY A 62 11.65 0.40 -13.04
N LEU A 63 12.86 0.16 -12.54
CA LEU A 63 13.46 -1.19 -12.55
C LEU A 63 12.62 -2.21 -11.77
N PHE A 64 12.11 -1.83 -10.59
CA PHE A 64 11.25 -2.68 -9.76
C PHE A 64 9.84 -2.85 -10.31
N LEU A 65 9.40 -1.94 -11.19
CA LEU A 65 8.11 -2.05 -11.86
C LEU A 65 8.15 -2.97 -13.10
N SER A 66 9.35 -3.22 -13.63
CA SER A 66 9.56 -4.05 -14.83
C SER A 66 10.18 -5.43 -14.53
N ALA A 67 11.00 -5.52 -13.49
CA ALA A 67 11.56 -6.80 -13.02
C ALA A 67 10.51 -7.67 -12.32
N PRO A 68 10.76 -8.99 -12.11
CA PRO A 68 9.93 -9.92 -11.31
C PRO A 68 9.83 -9.53 -9.83
N CYS A 69 9.27 -8.36 -9.55
CA CYS A 69 9.23 -7.73 -8.25
C CYS A 69 7.79 -7.40 -7.89
N THR A 70 7.50 -7.32 -6.59
CA THR A 70 6.13 -7.18 -6.10
C THR A 70 5.61 -5.75 -6.15
N GLU A 71 6.46 -4.76 -6.45
CA GLU A 71 6.14 -3.33 -6.51
C GLU A 71 5.03 -3.02 -7.52
N SER A 72 5.05 -3.63 -8.70
CA SER A 72 4.05 -3.45 -9.76
C SER A 72 2.67 -3.98 -9.34
N THR A 73 2.62 -5.22 -8.83
CA THR A 73 1.41 -5.84 -8.30
C THR A 73 0.85 -5.06 -7.10
N TYR A 74 1.73 -4.62 -6.20
CA TYR A 74 1.37 -3.76 -5.06
C TYR A 74 0.74 -2.44 -5.51
N SER A 75 1.36 -1.76 -6.49
CA SER A 75 0.86 -0.51 -7.06
C SER A 75 -0.54 -0.70 -7.67
N LEU A 76 -0.72 -1.74 -8.49
CA LEU A 76 -2.01 -2.07 -9.09
C LEU A 76 -3.10 -2.26 -8.03
N LEU A 77 -2.86 -3.14 -7.06
CA LEU A 77 -3.86 -3.46 -6.03
C LEU A 77 -4.17 -2.23 -5.15
N SER A 78 -3.14 -1.48 -4.77
CA SER A 78 -3.29 -0.28 -3.93
C SER A 78 -4.02 0.85 -4.65
N PHE A 79 -3.68 1.14 -5.91
CA PHE A 79 -4.40 2.14 -6.71
C PHE A 79 -5.82 1.72 -7.00
N THR A 80 -6.08 0.43 -7.26
CA THR A 80 -7.44 -0.05 -7.53
C THR A 80 -8.30 0.03 -6.27
N GLY A 81 -7.76 -0.38 -5.10
CA GLY A 81 -8.43 -0.19 -3.82
C GLY A 81 -8.74 1.28 -3.56
N THR A 82 -7.80 2.17 -3.88
CA THR A 82 -7.96 3.62 -3.73
C THR A 82 -9.00 4.22 -4.67
N LEU A 83 -9.06 3.76 -5.92
CA LEU A 83 -10.09 4.15 -6.88
C LEU A 83 -11.48 3.78 -6.37
N LEU A 84 -11.67 2.55 -5.90
CA LEU A 84 -12.94 2.09 -5.35
C LEU A 84 -13.30 2.84 -4.06
N PHE A 85 -12.32 3.11 -3.20
CA PHE A 85 -12.51 3.93 -2.02
C PHE A 85 -13.00 5.33 -2.42
N ALA A 86 -12.36 6.00 -3.39
CA ALA A 86 -12.78 7.30 -3.89
C ALA A 86 -14.20 7.27 -4.51
N GLN A 87 -14.51 6.24 -5.30
CA GLN A 87 -15.84 6.04 -5.91
C GLN A 87 -16.94 5.70 -4.90
N SER A 88 -16.59 5.22 -3.69
CA SER A 88 -17.55 5.01 -2.61
C SER A 88 -18.17 6.30 -2.09
N PHE A 89 -17.54 7.45 -2.35
CA PHE A 89 -18.07 8.76 -2.00
C PHE A 89 -18.90 9.30 -3.17
N GLY A 90 -20.14 9.72 -2.91
CA GLY A 90 -20.96 10.34 -3.96
C GLY A 90 -21.50 11.71 -3.58
N ALA A 91 -21.95 12.45 -4.59
CA ALA A 91 -22.30 13.87 -4.52
C ALA A 91 -23.41 14.23 -3.51
N ARG A 92 -24.30 13.30 -3.15
CA ARG A 92 -25.47 13.53 -2.28
C ARG A 92 -25.30 13.10 -0.81
N GLY A 93 -24.11 12.63 -0.40
CA GLY A 93 -23.81 12.28 0.99
C GLY A 93 -24.53 11.05 1.58
N ILE A 94 -25.61 10.55 0.98
CA ILE A 94 -26.30 9.33 1.41
C ILE A 94 -25.53 8.10 0.91
N SER A 95 -25.19 7.19 1.84
CA SER A 95 -24.55 5.91 1.52
C SER A 95 -25.58 4.92 0.96
N THR A 96 -25.33 4.44 -0.26
CA THR A 96 -26.14 3.39 -0.91
C THR A 96 -25.43 2.04 -0.77
N SER A 97 -26.16 0.93 -0.91
CA SER A 97 -25.57 -0.41 -0.80
C SER A 97 -24.43 -0.64 -1.78
N ILE A 98 -24.55 -0.10 -3.01
CA ILE A 98 -23.50 -0.18 -4.03
C ILE A 98 -22.21 0.52 -3.57
N LYS A 99 -22.31 1.71 -2.97
CA LYS A 99 -21.15 2.45 -2.46
C LYS A 99 -20.48 1.74 -1.29
N ASP A 100 -21.27 1.10 -0.44
CA ASP A 100 -20.75 0.33 0.69
C ASP A 100 -20.05 -0.95 0.20
N SER A 101 -20.55 -1.59 -0.87
CA SER A 101 -19.83 -2.68 -1.53
C SER A 101 -18.47 -2.25 -2.09
N PHE A 102 -18.35 -1.04 -2.63
CA PHE A 102 -17.05 -0.50 -3.08
C PHE A 102 -16.06 -0.33 -1.92
N LEU A 103 -16.51 0.03 -0.71
CA LEU A 103 -15.65 0.10 0.47
C LEU A 103 -15.12 -1.28 0.88
N VAL A 104 -15.98 -2.29 0.88
CA VAL A 104 -15.57 -3.67 1.21
C VAL A 104 -14.57 -4.17 0.17
N LEU A 105 -14.86 -3.95 -1.13
CA LEU A 105 -13.96 -4.35 -2.20
C LEU A 105 -12.62 -3.59 -2.15
N ALA A 106 -12.63 -2.31 -1.80
CA ALA A 106 -11.40 -1.54 -1.53
C ALA A 106 -10.57 -2.17 -0.41
N GLY A 107 -11.20 -2.54 0.70
CA GLY A 107 -10.54 -3.22 1.82
C GLY A 107 -9.99 -4.61 1.48
N ILE A 108 -10.67 -5.37 0.61
CA ILE A 108 -10.15 -6.65 0.08
C ILE A 108 -8.88 -6.40 -0.74
N LEU A 109 -8.91 -5.42 -1.65
CA LEU A 109 -7.73 -5.08 -2.47
C LEU A 109 -6.57 -4.54 -1.63
N TYR A 110 -6.85 -3.75 -0.58
CA TYR A 110 -5.83 -3.35 0.40
C TYR A 110 -5.30 -4.53 1.20
N GLY A 111 -6.14 -5.52 1.56
CA GLY A 111 -5.68 -6.77 2.17
C GLY A 111 -4.75 -7.55 1.25
N LEU A 112 -5.12 -7.71 -0.02
CA LEU A 112 -4.27 -8.36 -1.01
C LEU A 112 -2.96 -7.58 -1.23
N SER A 113 -3.00 -6.26 -1.32
CA SER A 113 -1.78 -5.46 -1.46
C SER A 113 -0.88 -5.55 -0.22
N THR A 114 -1.48 -5.65 0.98
CA THR A 114 -0.77 -5.85 2.25
C THR A 114 -0.11 -7.23 2.34
N ALA A 115 -0.78 -8.27 1.83
CA ALA A 115 -0.21 -9.62 1.75
C ALA A 115 0.97 -9.68 0.78
N VAL A 116 0.89 -8.95 -0.33
CA VAL A 116 1.97 -8.83 -1.32
C VAL A 116 3.14 -8.01 -0.74
N ARG A 117 2.86 -6.95 0.02
CA ARG A 117 3.87 -6.15 0.72
C ARG A 117 3.32 -5.53 2.01
N GLY A 118 4.04 -5.69 3.12
CA GLY A 118 3.60 -5.21 4.43
C GLY A 118 3.32 -3.70 4.53
N ASN A 119 3.91 -2.86 3.69
CA ASN A 119 3.62 -1.41 3.66
C ASN A 119 2.19 -1.09 3.17
N GLY A 120 1.50 -2.05 2.53
CA GLY A 120 0.09 -1.93 2.18
C GLY A 120 -0.84 -1.74 3.37
N LEU A 121 -0.40 -2.16 4.57
CA LEU A 121 -1.15 -1.97 5.82
C LEU A 121 -1.45 -0.48 6.08
N LEU A 122 -0.59 0.42 5.61
CA LEU A 122 -0.78 1.86 5.74
C LEU A 122 -2.02 2.38 4.98
N ASN A 123 -2.47 1.68 3.93
CA ASN A 123 -3.74 2.03 3.25
C ASN A 123 -4.96 1.84 4.17
N GLY A 124 -4.82 1.04 5.23
CA GLY A 124 -5.84 0.90 6.28
C GLY A 124 -6.16 2.22 7.01
N ILE A 125 -5.25 3.22 6.97
CA ILE A 125 -5.49 4.55 7.54
C ILE A 125 -6.70 5.23 6.88
N LEU A 126 -6.89 5.09 5.56
CA LEU A 126 -8.06 5.65 4.85
C LEU A 126 -9.38 5.09 5.41
N LEU A 127 -9.40 3.78 5.64
CA LEU A 127 -10.58 3.10 6.17
C LEU A 127 -10.80 3.48 7.64
N LEU A 128 -9.73 3.62 8.42
CA LEU A 128 -9.82 4.07 9.80
C LEU A 128 -10.38 5.49 9.92
N GLU A 129 -9.87 6.43 9.13
CA GLU A 129 -10.37 7.80 9.08
C GLU A 129 -11.86 7.85 8.72
N GLU A 130 -12.27 7.04 7.74
CA GLU A 130 -13.67 6.92 7.35
C GLU A 130 -14.52 6.32 8.49
N ALA A 131 -14.04 5.27 9.16
CA ALA A 131 -14.72 4.65 10.29
C ALA A 131 -14.94 5.63 11.43
N CYS A 132 -13.89 6.38 11.82
CA CYS A 132 -13.98 7.42 12.84
C CYS A 132 -15.00 8.51 12.45
N ARG A 133 -15.00 8.94 11.18
CA ARG A 133 -15.96 9.95 10.71
C ARG A 133 -17.40 9.46 10.74
N VAL A 134 -17.65 8.24 10.28
CA VAL A 134 -19.00 7.66 10.28
C VAL A 134 -19.48 7.39 11.70
N LEU A 135 -18.58 6.92 12.58
CA LEU A 135 -18.87 6.73 14.00
C LEU A 135 -19.25 8.05 14.68
N TYR A 136 -18.46 9.12 14.48
CA TYR A 136 -18.81 10.45 14.98
C TYR A 136 -20.13 10.97 14.40
N SER A 137 -20.42 10.70 13.12
CA SER A 137 -21.71 11.10 12.51
C SER A 137 -22.90 10.32 13.08
N LEU A 138 -22.69 9.08 13.54
CA LEU A 138 -23.72 8.25 14.19
C LEU A 138 -24.04 8.75 15.60
N THR A 139 -23.06 9.24 16.36
CA THR A 139 -23.30 9.81 17.69
C THR A 139 -24.14 11.09 17.63
N GLN A 140 -24.04 11.85 16.54
CA GLN A 140 -24.85 13.06 16.32
C GLN A 140 -26.27 12.75 15.86
N ALA A 141 -26.44 11.78 14.96
CA ALA A 141 -27.76 11.36 14.48
C ALA A 141 -27.72 9.94 13.94
N PHE A 142 -28.53 9.05 14.52
CA PHE A 142 -28.62 7.66 14.09
C PHE A 142 -29.31 7.54 12.73
N SER A 143 -28.75 6.69 11.87
CA SER A 143 -29.36 6.32 10.58
C SER A 143 -28.86 4.94 10.17
N PHE A 144 -29.77 4.08 9.71
CA PHE A 144 -29.41 2.75 9.23
C PHE A 144 -28.39 2.78 8.08
N ALA A 145 -28.45 3.81 7.22
CA ALA A 145 -27.47 3.97 6.14
C ALA A 145 -26.05 4.26 6.67
N LYS A 146 -25.93 5.01 7.77
CA LYS A 146 -24.63 5.27 8.43
C LYS A 146 -24.12 4.02 9.15
N LEU A 147 -25.00 3.26 9.81
CA LEU A 147 -24.64 2.01 10.46
C LEU A 147 -24.13 0.98 9.43
N ARG A 148 -24.85 0.80 8.32
CA ARG A 148 -24.44 -0.07 7.22
C ARG A 148 -23.08 0.34 6.64
N ARG A 149 -22.86 1.64 6.45
CA ARG A 149 -21.56 2.16 6.02
C ARG A 149 -20.46 1.85 7.04
N LEU A 150 -20.71 2.05 8.34
CA LEU A 150 -19.73 1.73 9.39
C LEU A 150 -19.35 0.25 9.37
N VAL A 151 -20.33 -0.65 9.25
CA VAL A 151 -20.08 -2.09 9.11
C VAL A 151 -19.25 -2.39 7.86
N ALA A 152 -19.60 -1.80 6.71
CA ALA A 152 -18.84 -1.99 5.47
C ALA A 152 -17.38 -1.54 5.58
N VAL A 153 -17.12 -0.37 6.17
CA VAL A 153 -15.76 0.14 6.40
C VAL A 153 -15.01 -0.75 7.40
N GLY A 154 -15.69 -1.21 8.46
CA GLY A 154 -15.13 -2.15 9.43
C GLY A 154 -14.71 -3.47 8.79
N CYS A 155 -15.58 -4.06 7.95
CA CYS A 155 -15.25 -5.25 7.18
C CYS A 155 -14.03 -5.02 6.26
N GLY A 156 -13.99 -3.89 5.55
CA GLY A 156 -12.84 -3.53 4.72
C GLY A 156 -11.53 -3.39 5.52
N GLY A 157 -11.60 -2.80 6.72
CA GLY A 157 -10.46 -2.66 7.62
C GLY A 157 -9.94 -4.01 8.12
N ILE A 158 -10.87 -4.91 8.49
CA ILE A 158 -10.54 -6.30 8.87
C ILE A 158 -9.86 -7.02 7.70
N CYS A 159 -10.39 -6.92 6.47
CA CYS A 159 -9.75 -7.52 5.29
C CYS A 159 -8.31 -7.01 5.10
N THR A 160 -8.07 -5.71 5.33
CA THR A 160 -6.72 -5.11 5.26
C THR A 160 -5.78 -5.73 6.31
N GLY A 161 -6.24 -5.84 7.56
CA GLY A 161 -5.47 -6.44 8.65
C GLY A 161 -5.20 -7.94 8.44
N VAL A 162 -6.20 -8.69 7.94
CA VAL A 162 -6.03 -10.11 7.58
C VAL A 162 -4.94 -10.29 6.53
N GLY A 163 -4.84 -9.36 5.56
CA GLY A 163 -3.75 -9.34 4.59
C GLY A 163 -2.35 -9.32 5.21
N PHE A 164 -2.19 -8.66 6.36
CA PHE A 164 -0.92 -8.65 7.09
C PHE A 164 -0.72 -9.91 7.96
N VAL A 165 -1.79 -10.36 8.63
CA VAL A 165 -1.72 -11.46 9.61
C VAL A 165 -1.58 -12.83 8.93
N LEU A 166 -2.23 -13.03 7.79
CA LEU A 166 -2.29 -14.35 7.13
C LEU A 166 -0.89 -14.87 6.71
N PRO A 167 -0.04 -14.10 6.01
CA PRO A 167 1.32 -14.55 5.68
C PRO A 167 2.17 -14.86 6.93
N GLN A 168 1.98 -14.10 8.01
CA GLN A 168 2.68 -14.30 9.28
C GLN A 168 2.25 -15.61 9.94
N TYR A 169 0.95 -15.90 9.91
CA TYR A 169 0.40 -17.15 10.44
C TYR A 169 0.89 -18.36 9.66
N VAL A 170 0.89 -18.29 8.32
CA VAL A 170 1.43 -19.37 7.47
C VAL A 170 2.91 -19.61 7.79
N ALA A 171 3.71 -18.55 7.91
CA ALA A 171 5.11 -18.66 8.30
C ALA A 171 5.29 -19.25 9.71
N TYR A 172 4.44 -18.87 10.67
CA TYR A 172 4.48 -19.46 12.01
C TYR A 172 4.20 -20.97 11.99
N GLN A 173 3.20 -21.42 11.22
CA GLN A 173 2.91 -22.84 11.07
C GLN A 173 4.11 -23.60 10.46
N GLN A 174 4.75 -23.02 9.45
CA GLN A 174 5.90 -23.64 8.78
C GLN A 174 7.15 -23.70 9.66
N PHE A 175 7.53 -22.57 10.26
CA PHE A 175 8.81 -22.43 10.97
C PHE A 175 8.74 -22.73 12.47
N CYS A 176 7.58 -22.61 13.10
CA CYS A 176 7.43 -22.77 14.56
C CYS A 176 6.61 -24.00 14.96
N SER A 177 5.64 -24.47 14.15
CA SER A 177 4.74 -25.57 14.55
C SER A 177 5.26 -26.99 14.22
N THR A 178 6.32 -27.12 13.41
CA THR A 178 6.75 -28.43 12.85
C THR A 178 7.93 -29.06 13.61
N HIS A 179 8.37 -28.50 14.73
CA HIS A 179 9.47 -29.09 15.51
C HIS A 179 8.91 -29.95 16.66
N THR A 180 8.91 -31.27 16.43
CA THR A 180 8.82 -32.28 17.48
C THR A 180 9.90 -32.03 18.54
N ALA A 181 9.56 -32.31 19.79
CA ALA A 181 10.28 -32.00 21.04
C ALA A 181 11.68 -32.64 21.21
N THR A 182 12.42 -32.89 20.13
CA THR A 182 13.76 -33.49 20.17
C THR A 182 14.90 -32.49 19.94
N ASN A 183 14.61 -31.25 19.53
CA ASN A 183 15.64 -30.19 19.36
C ASN A 183 15.06 -28.78 19.67
N GLU A 184 14.84 -28.45 20.94
CA GLU A 184 14.42 -27.09 21.36
C GLU A 184 15.40 -25.99 20.86
N ASP A 185 16.68 -26.33 20.67
CA ASP A 185 17.73 -25.42 20.15
C ASP A 185 17.60 -25.03 18.66
N SER A 186 16.67 -25.63 17.91
CA SER A 186 16.51 -25.37 16.46
C SER A 186 15.34 -24.43 16.10
N SER A 187 14.52 -24.07 17.09
CA SER A 187 13.43 -23.11 16.94
C SER A 187 13.97 -21.69 16.80
N ARG A 188 13.43 -20.90 15.85
CA ARG A 188 13.84 -19.51 15.66
C ARG A 188 13.37 -18.65 16.85
N GLU A 189 14.24 -17.76 17.33
CA GLU A 189 13.98 -16.90 18.51
C GLU A 189 12.63 -16.15 18.50
N TRP A 190 12.14 -15.77 17.32
CA TRP A 190 10.87 -15.06 17.18
C TRP A 190 9.63 -15.91 17.44
N CYS A 191 9.75 -17.24 17.43
CA CYS A 191 8.67 -18.17 17.78
C CYS A 191 8.28 -18.07 19.27
N HIS A 192 9.22 -17.69 20.15
CA HIS A 192 9.02 -17.64 21.60
C HIS A 192 8.64 -16.25 22.13
N ARG A 193 8.54 -15.23 21.26
CA ARG A 193 8.12 -13.87 21.66
C ARG A 193 6.61 -13.85 21.98
N THR A 194 6.19 -12.96 22.89
CA THR A 194 4.77 -12.80 23.29
C THR A 194 3.84 -12.57 22.10
N LEU A 195 4.31 -11.83 21.10
CA LEU A 195 3.66 -11.68 19.81
C LEU A 195 4.63 -12.16 18.73
N PRO A 196 4.53 -13.42 18.27
CA PRO A 196 5.42 -13.96 17.26
C PRO A 196 5.16 -13.27 15.92
N SER A 197 6.20 -12.68 15.34
CA SER A 197 6.13 -12.00 14.04
C SER A 197 7.43 -12.19 13.29
N ILE A 198 7.39 -13.01 12.24
CA ILE A 198 8.53 -13.19 11.34
C ILE A 198 8.90 -11.86 10.66
N TYR A 199 7.92 -11.02 10.32
CA TYR A 199 8.18 -9.71 9.73
C TYR A 199 9.03 -8.86 10.67
N SER A 200 8.59 -8.66 11.92
CA SER A 200 9.30 -7.82 12.88
C SER A 200 10.68 -8.37 13.20
N PHE A 201 10.81 -9.70 13.29
CA PHE A 201 12.10 -10.36 13.44
C PHE A 201 13.02 -10.12 12.25
N VAL A 202 12.53 -10.26 11.01
CA VAL A 202 13.35 -10.02 9.82
C VAL A 202 13.76 -8.55 9.72
N GLN A 203 12.85 -7.62 10.01
CA GLN A 203 13.15 -6.19 10.01
C GLN A 203 14.25 -5.84 11.03
N ASP A 204 14.21 -6.40 12.24
CA ASP A 204 15.18 -6.12 13.30
C ASP A 204 16.49 -6.92 13.12
N HIS A 205 16.42 -8.23 12.93
CA HIS A 205 17.60 -9.11 12.93
C HIS A 205 18.41 -9.07 11.64
N TYR A 206 17.75 -9.05 10.47
CA TYR A 206 18.45 -9.11 9.18
C TYR A 206 18.63 -7.73 8.54
N TRP A 207 17.71 -6.82 8.78
CA TRP A 207 17.77 -5.47 8.25
C TRP A 207 18.25 -4.44 9.27
N ASP A 208 18.39 -4.77 10.55
CA ASP A 208 18.73 -3.81 11.61
C ASP A 208 17.89 -2.51 11.56
N ASN A 209 16.61 -2.66 11.21
CA ASN A 209 15.67 -1.55 11.20
C ASN A 209 15.29 -1.19 12.64
N GLY A 210 15.30 0.10 12.93
CA GLY A 210 15.01 0.63 14.24
C GLY A 210 15.17 2.14 14.25
N PHE A 211 14.63 2.80 15.28
CA PHE A 211 14.69 4.26 15.37
C PHE A 211 16.14 4.75 15.35
N LEU A 212 16.45 5.55 14.34
CA LEU A 212 17.75 6.16 14.06
C LEU A 212 18.93 5.18 13.86
N ARG A 213 18.70 3.86 13.78
CA ARG A 213 19.81 2.89 13.57
C ARG A 213 20.52 3.10 12.24
N TYR A 214 19.80 3.55 11.21
CA TYR A 214 20.35 3.82 9.89
C TYR A 214 21.15 5.13 9.79
N TRP A 215 21.12 5.98 10.82
CA TRP A 215 21.73 7.30 10.82
C TRP A 215 23.23 7.25 11.13
N THR A 216 24.00 6.76 10.16
CA THR A 216 25.46 6.71 10.21
C THR A 216 26.08 7.61 9.14
N LEU A 217 27.28 8.14 9.39
CA LEU A 217 27.98 9.01 8.44
C LEU A 217 28.26 8.30 7.10
N SER A 218 28.52 6.99 7.13
CA SER A 218 28.71 6.17 5.94
C SER A 218 27.46 6.09 5.05
N ASN A 219 26.26 6.26 5.62
CA ASN A 219 25.00 6.18 4.89
C ASN A 219 24.58 7.52 4.25
N VAL A 220 25.28 8.63 4.52
CA VAL A 220 24.95 9.97 3.98
C VAL A 220 24.72 9.97 2.45
N PRO A 221 25.51 9.27 1.62
CA PRO A 221 25.23 9.19 0.19
C PRO A 221 23.87 8.57 -0.16
N LEU A 222 23.38 7.61 0.65
CA LEU A 222 22.09 6.96 0.45
C LEU A 222 20.92 7.87 0.88
N PHE A 223 21.12 8.69 1.91
CA PHE A 223 20.18 9.78 2.23
C PHE A 223 20.11 10.80 1.09
N ALA A 224 21.24 11.18 0.51
CA ALA A 224 21.27 12.08 -0.64
C ALA A 224 20.47 11.51 -1.83
N LEU A 225 20.65 10.21 -2.13
CA LEU A 225 19.90 9.50 -3.17
C LEU A 225 18.39 9.47 -2.90
N ALA A 226 17.98 9.28 -1.64
CA ALA A 226 16.58 9.20 -1.25
C ALA A 226 15.90 10.58 -1.13
N SER A 227 16.68 11.65 -0.95
CA SER A 227 16.20 12.98 -0.62
C SER A 227 15.18 13.57 -1.62
N PRO A 228 15.33 13.42 -2.96
CA PRO A 228 14.35 13.99 -3.90
C PRO A 228 12.97 13.36 -3.72
N MET A 229 12.91 12.05 -3.50
CA MET A 229 11.65 11.35 -3.31
C MET A 229 11.03 11.63 -1.96
N LEU A 230 11.82 11.70 -0.88
CA LEU A 230 11.30 12.14 0.41
C LEU A 230 10.72 13.56 0.32
N ALA A 231 11.45 14.49 -0.30
CA ALA A 231 11.01 15.87 -0.47
C ALA A 231 9.69 15.93 -1.25
N ILE A 232 9.59 15.23 -2.38
CA ILE A 232 8.37 15.22 -3.21
C ILE A 232 7.17 14.62 -2.44
N LEU A 233 7.36 13.51 -1.70
CA LEU A 233 6.28 12.90 -0.90
C LEU A 233 5.82 13.84 0.23
N VAL A 234 6.75 14.53 0.90
CA VAL A 234 6.42 15.45 1.99
C VAL A 234 5.77 16.72 1.45
N CYS A 235 6.33 17.34 0.41
CA CYS A 235 5.79 18.56 -0.19
C CYS A 235 4.40 18.33 -0.80
N SER A 236 4.19 17.23 -1.54
CA SER A 236 2.87 16.89 -2.09
C SER A 236 1.84 16.60 -1.00
N ALA A 237 2.23 15.97 0.11
CA ALA A 237 1.35 15.79 1.27
C ALA A 237 0.93 17.14 1.87
N PHE A 238 1.88 18.06 2.08
CA PHE A 238 1.56 19.42 2.58
C PHE A 238 0.73 20.24 1.60
N TRP A 239 0.96 20.10 0.30
CA TRP A 239 0.16 20.76 -0.75
C TRP A 239 -1.33 20.38 -0.65
N THR A 240 -1.67 19.17 -0.19
CA THR A 240 -3.08 18.79 0.02
C THR A 240 -3.81 19.63 1.09
N LEU A 241 -3.06 20.33 1.96
CA LEU A 241 -3.63 21.24 2.97
C LEU A 241 -4.19 22.53 2.36
N GLU A 242 -3.73 22.92 1.17
CA GLU A 242 -4.24 24.11 0.46
C GLU A 242 -5.68 23.95 -0.02
N PHE A 243 -6.14 22.71 -0.21
CA PHE A 243 -7.52 22.43 -0.57
C PHE A 243 -8.44 22.58 0.65
N PRO A 244 -9.65 23.14 0.50
CA PRO A 244 -10.56 23.33 1.63
C PRO A 244 -11.18 22.01 2.13
N ASN A 245 -11.24 21.81 3.45
CA ASN A 245 -11.74 20.56 4.09
C ASN A 245 -13.21 20.25 3.75
N GLY A 246 -14.01 21.28 3.46
CA GLY A 246 -15.43 21.13 3.15
C GLY A 246 -15.71 20.50 1.78
N LYS A 247 -14.74 20.48 0.86
CA LYS A 247 -14.90 19.85 -0.45
C LYS A 247 -14.45 18.38 -0.41
N LEU A 248 -15.19 17.51 -1.08
CA LEU A 248 -14.87 16.07 -1.18
C LEU A 248 -13.44 15.84 -1.70
N THR A 249 -13.02 16.58 -2.72
CA THR A 249 -11.66 16.52 -3.28
C THR A 249 -10.59 16.78 -2.22
N GLY A 250 -10.68 17.88 -1.47
CA GLY A 250 -9.70 18.22 -0.43
C GLY A 250 -9.67 17.20 0.70
N ARG A 251 -10.84 16.66 1.07
CA ARG A 251 -10.93 15.57 2.05
C ARG A 251 -10.26 14.28 1.56
N LEU A 252 -10.54 13.87 0.32
CA LEU A 252 -9.93 12.67 -0.26
C LEU A 252 -8.41 12.84 -0.35
N LEU A 253 -7.92 13.96 -0.87
CA LEU A 253 -6.49 14.23 -0.99
C LEU A 253 -5.75 14.13 0.34
N ARG A 254 -6.30 14.70 1.42
CA ARG A 254 -5.69 14.58 2.76
C ARG A 254 -5.69 13.16 3.30
N SER A 255 -6.78 12.42 3.08
CA SER A 255 -6.85 11.01 3.47
C SER A 255 -5.81 10.17 2.72
N LEU A 256 -5.57 10.46 1.43
CA LEU A 256 -4.54 9.82 0.62
C LEU A 256 -3.12 10.25 0.99
N ALA A 257 -2.94 11.46 1.51
CA ALA A 257 -1.66 11.96 1.98
C ALA A 257 -1.24 11.32 3.32
N ALA A 258 -2.19 10.85 4.14
CA ALA A 258 -1.89 10.29 5.46
C ALA A 258 -1.03 9.00 5.42
N PRO A 259 -1.32 7.98 4.58
CA PRO A 259 -0.41 6.85 4.39
C PRO A 259 0.95 7.26 3.83
N GLN A 260 0.97 8.24 2.93
CA GLN A 260 2.19 8.73 2.28
C GLN A 260 3.15 9.37 3.28
N ILE A 261 2.65 10.29 4.13
CA ILE A 261 3.48 10.95 5.14
C ILE A 261 3.91 9.96 6.22
N THR A 262 3.03 9.03 6.60
CA THR A 262 3.37 7.96 7.56
C THR A 262 4.50 7.11 7.03
N LEU A 263 4.46 6.73 5.75
CA LEU A 263 5.56 6.01 5.10
C LEU A 263 6.85 6.84 5.11
N ALA A 264 6.79 8.11 4.71
CA ALA A 264 7.97 8.97 4.64
C ALA A 264 8.66 9.10 6.01
N VAL A 265 7.87 9.32 7.07
CA VAL A 265 8.36 9.37 8.46
C VAL A 265 8.95 8.03 8.89
N MET A 266 8.23 6.92 8.68
CA MET A 266 8.72 5.59 9.03
C MET A 266 10.02 5.25 8.31
N VAL A 267 10.13 5.57 7.02
CA VAL A 267 11.34 5.28 6.24
C VAL A 267 12.51 6.15 6.69
N PHE A 268 12.29 7.44 6.92
CA PHE A 268 13.35 8.36 7.34
C PHE A 268 13.93 8.05 8.72
N PHE A 269 13.08 7.67 9.68
CA PHE A 269 13.52 7.44 11.06
C PHE A 269 13.83 5.99 11.39
N CYS A 270 13.13 5.02 10.78
CA CYS A 270 13.16 3.64 11.27
C CYS A 270 13.69 2.62 10.26
N ASN A 271 13.83 2.97 8.97
CA ASN A 271 14.23 2.02 7.95
C ASN A 271 15.41 2.54 7.10
N HIS A 272 15.89 1.68 6.23
CA HIS A 272 16.85 2.01 5.19
C HIS A 272 16.26 3.05 4.21
N VAL A 273 16.75 4.29 4.24
CA VAL A 273 16.04 5.43 3.63
C VAL A 273 15.89 5.34 2.11
N GLN A 274 16.85 4.73 1.42
CA GLN A 274 16.83 4.50 -0.04
C GLN A 274 15.64 3.68 -0.52
N ILE A 275 15.00 2.88 0.35
CA ILE A 275 13.83 2.09 -0.06
C ILE A 275 12.63 2.97 -0.42
N ILE A 276 12.65 4.26 -0.06
CA ILE A 276 11.56 5.17 -0.41
C ILE A 276 11.37 5.28 -1.94
N THR A 277 12.44 5.18 -2.72
CA THR A 277 12.41 5.32 -4.19
C THR A 277 11.58 4.23 -4.84
N ARG A 278 11.57 3.01 -4.25
CA ARG A 278 10.70 1.90 -4.69
C ARG A 278 9.32 1.96 -4.06
N LEU A 279 9.20 2.29 -2.76
CA LEU A 279 7.93 2.23 -2.04
C LEU A 279 6.96 3.36 -2.43
N ALA A 280 7.47 4.51 -2.84
CA ALA A 280 6.68 5.64 -3.32
C ALA A 280 5.77 5.26 -4.50
N SER A 281 6.14 4.25 -5.28
CA SER A 281 5.44 3.86 -6.51
C SER A 281 3.95 3.53 -6.32
N GLY A 282 3.54 3.08 -5.13
CA GLY A 282 2.16 2.76 -4.80
C GLY A 282 1.39 3.82 -4.02
N TYR A 283 1.88 5.06 -3.96
CA TYR A 283 1.18 6.19 -3.34
C TYR A 283 0.80 7.22 -4.40
N PRO A 284 -0.48 7.57 -4.57
CA PRO A 284 -0.94 8.33 -5.73
C PRO A 284 -0.72 9.84 -5.64
N VAL A 285 -0.55 10.41 -4.43
CA VAL A 285 -0.66 11.87 -4.20
C VAL A 285 0.52 12.66 -4.77
N TRP A 286 1.69 12.05 -4.89
CA TRP A 286 2.88 12.74 -5.34
C TRP A 286 3.01 12.85 -6.87
N TYR A 287 2.21 12.07 -7.61
CA TYR A 287 2.10 12.14 -9.08
C TYR A 287 1.24 13.31 -9.52
#